data_AF-A0A5B7SPD7-F1
#
_entry.id   AF-A0A5B7SPD7-F1
#
_cell.length_a   1.000
_cell.length_b   1.000
_cell.length_c   1.000
_cell.angle_alpha   90.00
_cell.angle_beta   90.00
_cell.angle_gamma   90.00
#
_symmetry.space_group_name_H-M   'P 1'
#
loop_
_entity.id
_entity.type
_entity.pdbx_description
1 polymer ?
#
loop_
_entity_poly.entity_id
_entity_poly.type
_entity_poly.pdbx_seq_one_letter_code
_entity_poly.pdbx_strand_id
1 'polypeptide(L)'
;MKKTTTFILLCLMTYCAVCTGQTEHKTNKKQTIAKSKKEDTLEQLNLLDEQTKIYGQLFELAGSGEENPLGGATNYLELLEKIDLPAEQKELLYEQYKIYDLSLDPTKKDSLRIMFDKMMTRAIEKSKNDH
;
A
#
# COMPACT_ATOMS: atom_id res chain seq x y z
N MET A 1 10.13 -15.68 13.48
CA MET A 1 8.95 -15.19 12.74
C MET A 1 8.35 -13.92 13.35
N LYS A 2 7.96 -13.86 14.63
CA LYS A 2 7.34 -12.65 15.24
C LYS A 2 8.19 -11.35 15.18
N LYS A 3 9.52 -11.46 15.25
CA LYS A 3 10.42 -10.28 15.27
C LYS A 3 10.64 -9.66 13.88
N THR A 4 10.51 -10.45 12.82
CA THR A 4 10.69 -9.99 11.43
C THR A 4 9.49 -9.18 10.96
N THR A 5 8.27 -9.61 11.33
CA THR A 5 7.02 -8.88 11.05
C THR A 5 7.00 -7.48 11.68
N THR A 6 7.49 -7.34 12.92
CA THR A 6 7.58 -6.03 13.60
C THR A 6 8.57 -5.09 12.91
N PHE A 7 9.66 -5.62 12.35
CA PHE A 7 10.66 -4.81 11.66
C PHE A 7 10.15 -4.27 10.32
N ILE A 8 9.38 -5.08 9.57
CA ILE A 8 8.75 -4.66 8.31
C ILE A 8 7.71 -3.57 8.57
N LEU A 9 6.91 -3.71 9.64
CA LEU A 9 5.92 -2.69 10.03
C LEU A 9 6.57 -1.36 10.43
N LEU A 10 7.73 -1.41 11.09
CA LEU A 10 8.50 -0.24 11.49
C LEU A 10 9.08 0.50 10.28
N CYS A 11 9.58 -0.23 9.26
CA CYS A 11 10.11 0.37 8.04
C CYS A 11 9.03 1.09 7.23
N LEU A 12 7.81 0.52 7.13
CA LEU A 12 6.72 1.11 6.36
C LEU A 12 6.21 2.45 6.94
N MET A 13 6.30 2.64 8.26
CA MET A 13 5.84 3.88 8.93
C MET A 13 6.80 5.07 8.81
N THR A 14 8.09 4.83 8.48
CA THR A 14 9.09 5.92 8.40
C THR A 14 9.10 6.70 7.09
N TYR A 15 8.37 6.26 6.05
CA TYR A 15 8.41 6.90 4.73
C TYR A 15 7.47 8.11 4.57
N CYS A 16 6.55 8.33 5.50
CA CYS A 16 5.65 9.50 5.44
C CYS A 16 6.35 10.85 5.74
N ALA A 17 7.63 10.86 6.14
CA ALA A 17 8.37 12.07 6.47
C ALA A 17 9.19 12.67 5.29
N VAL A 18 9.23 12.04 4.12
CA VAL A 18 10.15 12.43 3.01
C VAL A 18 9.46 13.21 1.88
N CYS A 19 8.14 13.42 1.92
CA CYS A 19 7.42 14.10 0.82
C CYS A 19 7.24 15.63 0.93
N THR A 20 7.84 16.31 1.92
CA THR A 20 7.69 17.78 2.08
C THR A 20 8.95 18.60 1.80
N GLY A 21 9.96 18.06 1.10
CA GLY A 21 11.26 18.72 0.94
C GLY A 21 11.90 18.62 -0.44
N GLN A 22 11.24 19.08 -1.50
CA GLN A 22 11.93 19.44 -2.75
C GLN A 22 11.38 20.75 -3.34
N THR A 23 11.72 21.87 -2.68
CA THR A 23 11.88 23.14 -3.36
C THR A 23 13.26 23.18 -4.04
N GLU A 24 13.22 23.33 -5.36
CA GLU A 24 14.28 23.83 -6.27
C GLU A 24 15.75 23.49 -5.99
N HIS A 25 16.31 22.61 -6.82
CA HIS A 25 17.70 22.79 -7.24
C HIS A 25 17.90 22.36 -8.70
N LYS A 26 18.23 23.34 -9.56
CA LYS A 26 18.77 23.11 -10.90
C LYS A 26 20.16 22.50 -10.77
N THR A 27 20.41 21.35 -11.42
CA THR A 27 21.65 21.12 -12.17
C THR A 27 21.56 19.95 -13.13
N ASN A 28 22.20 20.18 -14.26
CA ASN A 28 22.24 19.39 -15.49
C ASN A 28 23.10 18.12 -15.32
N LYS A 29 22.58 16.94 -15.68
CA LYS A 29 23.41 15.84 -16.20
C LYS A 29 22.57 14.88 -17.05
N LYS A 30 22.86 14.88 -18.35
CA LYS A 30 22.42 13.85 -19.31
C LYS A 30 22.80 12.46 -18.80
N GLN A 31 21.81 11.61 -18.63
CA GLN A 31 22.01 10.16 -18.72
C GLN A 31 20.85 9.59 -19.56
N THR A 32 21.22 9.13 -20.74
CA THR A 32 20.35 8.51 -21.73
C THR A 32 19.78 7.22 -21.12
N ILE A 33 18.52 7.26 -20.67
CA ILE A 33 17.73 6.07 -20.38
C ILE A 33 16.79 5.88 -21.57
N ALA A 34 16.82 4.66 -22.10
CA ALA A 34 16.03 4.21 -23.23
C ALA A 34 14.57 4.68 -23.12
N LYS A 35 14.03 5.13 -24.26
CA LYS A 35 12.60 5.42 -24.46
C LYS A 35 11.78 4.18 -24.14
N SER A 36 11.38 4.00 -22.89
CA SER A 36 10.16 3.27 -22.57
C SER A 36 8.99 4.17 -22.94
N LYS A 37 8.08 3.65 -23.76
CA LYS A 37 6.85 4.31 -24.19
C LYS A 37 6.16 4.95 -22.98
N LYS A 38 5.96 6.27 -23.01
CA LYS A 38 4.84 6.89 -22.31
C LYS A 38 3.57 6.36 -22.99
N GLU A 39 2.96 5.33 -22.42
CA GLU A 39 1.55 5.10 -22.63
C GLU A 39 0.80 6.11 -21.75
N ASP A 40 0.17 7.07 -22.42
CA ASP A 40 -0.76 8.06 -21.86
C ASP A 40 -2.08 7.38 -21.46
N THR A 41 -1.98 6.41 -20.56
CA THR A 41 -3.08 5.98 -19.71
C THR A 41 -2.47 5.88 -18.32
N LEU A 42 -2.56 6.98 -17.58
CA LEU A 42 -2.54 6.92 -16.11
C LEU A 42 -3.79 6.13 -15.71
N GLU A 43 -3.80 4.81 -15.92
CA GLU A 43 -4.50 3.93 -14.99
C GLU A 43 -3.93 4.33 -13.64
N GLN A 44 -4.81 4.86 -12.79
CA GLN A 44 -4.43 5.33 -11.47
C GLN A 44 -4.20 4.06 -10.65
N LEU A 45 -3.03 3.46 -10.83
CA LEU A 45 -2.65 2.20 -10.20
C LEU A 45 -2.67 2.38 -8.69
N ASN A 46 -3.19 1.38 -7.99
CA ASN A 46 -3.23 1.38 -6.55
C ASN A 46 -1.80 1.31 -6.01
N LEU A 47 -1.38 2.34 -5.27
CA LEU A 47 -0.01 2.44 -4.76
C LEU A 47 0.36 1.27 -3.83
N LEU A 48 -0.61 0.68 -3.12
CA LEU A 48 -0.35 -0.45 -2.23
C LEU A 48 0.02 -1.72 -3.02
N ASP A 49 -0.58 -1.89 -4.19
CA ASP A 49 -0.24 -2.99 -5.10
C ASP A 49 1.16 -2.79 -5.67
N GLU A 50 1.47 -1.58 -6.14
CA GLU A 50 2.80 -1.25 -6.65
C GLU A 50 3.89 -1.39 -5.57
N GLN A 51 3.60 -0.99 -4.33
CA GLN A 51 4.51 -1.21 -3.20
C GLN A 51 4.75 -2.70 -2.97
N THR A 52 3.70 -3.52 -2.98
CA THR A 52 3.82 -4.97 -2.78
C THR A 52 4.71 -5.59 -3.86
N LYS A 53 4.49 -5.20 -5.12
CA LYS A 53 5.30 -5.65 -6.25
C LYS A 53 6.76 -5.21 -6.14
N ILE A 54 7.02 -3.93 -5.84
CA ILE A 54 8.38 -3.40 -5.70
C ILE A 54 9.12 -4.10 -4.57
N TYR A 55 8.47 -4.31 -3.41
CA TYR A 55 9.09 -5.04 -2.31
C TYR A 55 9.32 -6.50 -2.67
N GLY A 56 8.41 -7.14 -3.41
CA GLY A 56 8.59 -8.51 -3.91
C GLY A 56 9.87 -8.62 -4.72
N GLN A 57 10.05 -7.73 -5.69
CA GLN A 57 11.26 -7.65 -6.52
C GLN A 57 12.52 -7.34 -5.71
N LEU A 58 12.42 -6.45 -4.70
CA LEU A 58 13.55 -6.10 -3.84
C LEU A 58 14.03 -7.31 -3.03
N PHE A 59 13.11 -8.08 -2.45
CA PHE A 59 13.44 -9.28 -1.68
C PHE A 59 14.01 -10.39 -2.57
N GLU A 60 13.44 -10.59 -3.77
CA GLU A 60 14.00 -11.50 -4.76
C GLU A 60 15.44 -11.12 -5.14
N LEU A 61 15.70 -9.84 -5.41
CA LEU A 61 17.04 -9.34 -5.71
C LEU A 61 18.01 -9.50 -4.53
N ALA A 62 17.50 -9.36 -3.30
CA ALA A 62 18.27 -9.61 -2.08
C ALA A 62 18.53 -11.10 -1.81
N GLY A 63 18.05 -12.00 -2.67
CA GLY A 63 18.28 -13.44 -2.60
C GLY A 63 17.31 -14.19 -1.69
N SER A 64 16.14 -13.62 -1.38
CA SER A 64 15.14 -14.32 -0.56
C SER A 64 14.59 -15.57 -1.23
N GLY A 65 14.48 -15.58 -2.57
CA GLY A 65 13.90 -16.71 -3.32
C GLY A 65 12.55 -17.14 -2.74
N GLU A 66 12.42 -18.42 -2.40
CA GLU A 66 11.22 -19.02 -1.78
C GLU A 66 10.92 -18.47 -0.37
N GLU A 67 11.92 -17.92 0.33
CA GLU A 67 11.80 -17.30 1.65
C GLU A 67 11.41 -15.81 1.58
N ASN A 68 10.83 -15.37 0.45
CA ASN A 68 10.34 -14.00 0.31
C ASN A 68 9.29 -13.70 1.40
N PRO A 69 9.47 -12.66 2.23
CA PRO A 69 8.52 -12.34 3.31
C PRO A 69 7.13 -11.95 2.81
N LEU A 70 6.97 -11.63 1.53
CA LEU A 70 5.67 -11.37 0.90
C LEU A 70 4.99 -12.65 0.37
N GLY A 71 5.66 -13.81 0.46
CA GLY A 71 5.13 -15.09 0.00
C GLY A 71 4.79 -15.14 -1.49
N GLY A 72 5.47 -14.33 -2.30
CA GLY A 72 5.21 -14.21 -3.74
C GLY A 72 3.92 -13.44 -4.08
N ALA A 73 3.38 -12.62 -3.17
CA ALA A 73 2.27 -11.73 -3.49
C ALA A 73 2.64 -10.73 -4.59
N THR A 74 1.74 -10.52 -5.54
CA THR A 74 1.90 -9.58 -6.65
C THR A 74 1.11 -8.29 -6.48
N ASN A 75 0.17 -8.26 -5.53
CA ASN A 75 -0.66 -7.13 -5.15
C ASN A 75 -0.95 -7.17 -3.64
N TYR A 76 -1.48 -6.08 -3.09
CA TYR A 76 -1.66 -5.92 -1.65
C TYR A 76 -2.69 -6.90 -1.07
N LEU A 77 -3.74 -7.22 -1.81
CA LEU A 77 -4.77 -8.14 -1.34
C LEU A 77 -4.23 -9.56 -1.17
N GLU A 78 -3.43 -10.04 -2.12
CA GLU A 78 -2.72 -11.32 -2.01
C GLU A 78 -1.76 -11.34 -0.81
N LEU A 79 -1.10 -10.21 -0.54
CA LEU A 79 -0.23 -10.09 0.65
C LEU A 79 -1.05 -10.26 1.92
N LEU A 80 -2.21 -9.60 2.04
CA LEU A 80 -3.09 -9.71 3.21
C LEU A 80 -3.57 -11.16 3.43
N GLU A 81 -3.79 -11.92 2.37
CA GLU A 81 -4.16 -13.34 2.47
C GLU A 81 -3.01 -14.17 3.05
N LYS A 82 -1.78 -13.92 2.60
CA LYS A 82 -0.58 -14.69 2.95
C LYS A 82 0.01 -14.35 4.33
N ILE A 83 -0.15 -13.12 4.81
CA ILE A 83 0.37 -12.74 6.14
C ILE A 83 -0.49 -13.32 7.27
N ASP A 84 0.14 -13.72 8.37
CA ASP A 84 -0.55 -14.20 9.56
C ASP A 84 -0.94 -13.01 10.46
N LEU A 85 -2.16 -12.52 10.27
CA LEU A 85 -2.76 -11.45 11.08
C LEU A 85 -4.11 -11.91 11.66
N PRO A 86 -4.51 -11.42 12.85
CA PRO A 86 -5.86 -11.62 13.37
C PRO A 86 -6.93 -11.20 12.35
N ALA A 87 -8.03 -11.95 12.29
CA ALA A 87 -9.10 -11.72 11.29
C ALA A 87 -9.64 -10.28 11.31
N GLU A 88 -9.84 -9.71 12.50
CA GLU A 88 -10.29 -8.32 12.65
C GLU A 88 -9.31 -7.30 12.05
N GLN A 89 -8.00 -7.54 12.20
CA GLN A 89 -6.98 -6.66 11.62
C GLN A 89 -6.92 -6.81 10.10
N LYS A 90 -7.06 -8.04 9.57
CA LYS A 90 -7.16 -8.25 8.11
C LYS A 90 -8.39 -7.54 7.54
N GLU A 91 -9.55 -7.67 8.18
CA GLU A 91 -10.78 -7.00 7.74
C GLU A 91 -10.59 -5.47 7.67
N LEU A 92 -9.97 -4.87 8.69
CA LEU A 92 -9.67 -3.45 8.69
C LEU A 92 -8.75 -3.05 7.50
N LEU A 93 -7.70 -3.82 7.24
CA LEU A 93 -6.78 -3.56 6.12
C LEU A 93 -7.47 -3.72 4.76
N TYR A 94 -8.39 -4.69 4.61
CA TYR A 94 -9.22 -4.83 3.41
C TYR A 94 -10.15 -3.63 3.21
N GLU A 95 -10.77 -3.13 4.29
CA GLU A 95 -11.63 -1.96 4.22
C GLU A 95 -10.85 -0.70 3.85
N GLN A 96 -9.67 -0.51 4.44
CA GLN A 96 -8.76 0.60 4.08
C GLN A 96 -8.32 0.54 2.63
N TYR A 97 -7.93 -0.65 2.14
CA TYR A 97 -7.58 -0.85 0.74
C TYR A 97 -8.73 -0.45 -0.18
N LYS A 98 -9.96 -0.91 0.10
CA LYS A 98 -11.13 -0.59 -0.73
C LYS A 98 -11.47 0.90 -0.73
N ILE A 99 -11.39 1.58 0.41
CA ILE A 99 -11.61 3.03 0.48
C ILE A 99 -10.57 3.75 -0.38
N TYR A 100 -9.30 3.36 -0.29
CA TYR A 100 -8.25 3.95 -1.10
C TYR A 100 -8.49 3.70 -2.59
N ASP A 101 -8.76 2.45 -2.98
CA ASP A 101 -9.04 2.06 -4.37
C ASP A 101 -10.21 2.85 -4.97
N LEU A 102 -11.32 2.95 -4.23
CA LEU A 102 -12.49 3.75 -4.65
C LEU A 102 -12.19 5.25 -4.73
N SER A 103 -11.22 5.76 -3.96
CA SER A 103 -10.81 7.16 -4.00
C SER A 103 -9.99 7.52 -5.23
N LEU A 104 -9.38 6.52 -5.89
CA LEU A 104 -8.65 6.70 -7.14
C LEU A 104 -9.60 6.85 -8.33
N ASP A 105 -10.83 6.33 -8.26
CA ASP A 105 -11.83 6.47 -9.33
C ASP A 105 -12.82 7.62 -9.01
N PRO A 106 -12.74 8.77 -9.71
CA PRO A 106 -13.63 9.90 -9.47
C PRO A 106 -15.11 9.57 -9.77
N THR A 107 -15.39 8.51 -10.52
CA THR A 107 -16.77 8.06 -10.82
C THR A 107 -17.40 7.25 -9.68
N LYS A 108 -16.61 6.82 -8.68
CA LYS A 108 -17.07 5.96 -7.57
C LYS A 108 -17.34 6.72 -6.29
N LYS A 109 -17.54 8.04 -6.36
CA LYS A 109 -17.72 8.92 -5.20
C LYS A 109 -18.82 8.47 -4.24
N ASP A 110 -19.94 7.95 -4.75
CA ASP A 110 -21.03 7.45 -3.92
C ASP A 110 -20.65 6.16 -3.19
N SER A 111 -20.00 5.22 -3.88
CA SER A 111 -19.47 3.99 -3.28
C SER A 111 -18.42 4.29 -2.21
N LEU A 112 -17.53 5.24 -2.48
CA LEU A 112 -16.53 5.71 -1.52
C LEU A 112 -17.20 6.26 -0.26
N ARG A 113 -18.22 7.13 -0.43
CA ARG A 113 -18.95 7.71 0.70
C ARG A 113 -19.62 6.64 1.56
N ILE A 114 -20.34 5.70 0.94
CA ILE A 114 -21.01 4.61 1.66
C ILE A 114 -20.00 3.79 2.48
N MET A 115 -18.85 3.48 1.88
CA MET A 115 -17.83 2.68 2.54
C MET A 115 -17.15 3.42 3.69
N PHE A 116 -16.86 4.71 3.50
CA PHE A 116 -16.32 5.58 4.53
C PHE A 116 -17.30 5.74 5.71
N ASP A 117 -18.57 6.00 5.44
CA ASP A 117 -19.61 6.17 6.47
C ASP A 117 -19.78 4.89 7.30
N LYS A 118 -19.72 3.71 6.66
CA LYS A 118 -19.74 2.41 7.34
C LYS A 118 -18.55 2.25 8.29
N MET A 119 -17.34 2.56 7.83
CA MET A 119 -16.12 2.46 8.64
C MET A 119 -16.18 3.40 9.85
N MET A 120 -16.63 4.65 9.65
CA MET A 120 -16.80 5.62 10.72
C MET A 120 -17.86 5.20 11.75
N THR A 121 -19.00 4.67 11.29
CA THR A 121 -20.07 4.19 12.17
C THR A 121 -19.57 3.05 13.05
N ARG A 122 -18.88 2.06 12.44
CA ARG A 122 -18.27 0.94 13.17
C ARG A 122 -17.26 1.41 14.22
N ALA A 123 -16.43 2.40 13.88
CA ALA A 123 -15.46 2.98 14.83
C ALA A 123 -16.14 3.68 16.02
N ILE A 124 -17.25 4.39 15.77
CA ILE A 124 -18.05 5.04 16.82
C ILE A 124 -18.76 4.00 17.70
N GLU A 125 -19.27 2.92 17.12
CA GLU A 125 -19.91 1.83 17.89
C GLU A 125 -18.90 1.11 18.78
N LYS A 126 -17.71 0.81 18.23
CA LYS A 126 -16.63 0.19 19.01
C LYS A 126 -16.19 1.08 20.18
N SER A 127 -16.01 2.38 19.96
CA SER A 127 -15.60 3.30 21.04
C SER A 127 -16.65 3.45 22.15
N LYS A 128 -17.94 3.24 21.84
CA LYS A 128 -19.02 3.24 22.83
C LYS A 128 -19.12 1.95 23.64
N ASN A 129 -18.75 0.80 23.05
CA ASN A 129 -18.86 -0.51 23.68
C ASN A 129 -17.61 -0.90 24.49
N ASP A 130 -16.46 -0.25 24.24
CA ASP A 130 -15.21 -0.43 24.98
C ASP A 130 -15.14 0.45 26.26
N HIS A 131 -16.25 1.10 26.65
CA HIS A 131 -16.44 1.87 27.89
C HIS A 131 -17.54 1.24 28.76
#